data_AF-A0A060ZPQ6-F1
#
_entry.id   AF-A0A060ZPQ6-F1
#
_cell.length_a   1.000
_cell.length_b   1.000
_cell.length_c   1.000
_cell.angle_alpha   90.00
_cell.angle_beta   90.00
_cell.angle_gamma   90.00
#
_symmetry.space_group_name_H-M   'P 1'
#
loop_
_entity.id
_entity.type
_entity.pdbx_description
1 polymer ?
#
loop_
_entity_poly.entity_id
_entity_poly.type
_entity_poly.pdbx_seq_one_letter_code
_entity_poly.pdbx_strand_id
1 'polypeptide(L)'
;DTSEERIDKQTVTTSKDKIIMGDSSCSNGTHHSGAVQSDPQLFEAQFEELVTELTEQDLTDSVLADALNRLREVLHYNTPGGKRNRGLSVIGSLRELVPPTELTQDAVRRALLVGWCIELLQAFFLVADDIMDASETRRGQPCWYKRVRLTVIALTRNIV
;
A
#
# COMPACT_ATOMS: atom_id res chain seq x y z
N ASP A 1 13.82 -60.57 6.33
CA ASP A 1 12.88 -61.39 5.57
C ASP A 1 11.50 -60.76 5.60
N THR A 2 11.03 -60.15 4.50
CA THR A 2 10.33 -60.82 3.36
C THR A 2 9.08 -61.54 3.89
N SER A 3 7.86 -61.36 3.38
CA SER A 3 7.43 -61.13 1.99
C SER A 3 5.90 -60.95 2.00
N GLU A 4 5.40 -60.16 1.04
CA GLU A 4 4.24 -60.41 0.14
C GLU A 4 2.89 -60.86 0.75
N GLU A 5 1.73 -60.33 0.35
CA GLU A 5 1.04 -60.59 -0.93
C GLU A 5 -0.26 -59.73 -0.95
N ARG A 6 -0.43 -58.75 -1.86
CA ARG A 6 -1.05 -58.81 -3.21
C ARG A 6 -2.51 -59.31 -3.23
N ILE A 7 -3.45 -58.39 -3.54
CA ILE A 7 -4.69 -58.68 -4.30
C ILE A 7 -4.86 -57.58 -5.36
N ASP A 8 -5.11 -57.98 -6.61
CA ASP A 8 -5.07 -57.20 -7.85
C ASP A 8 -6.45 -57.17 -8.56
N LYS A 9 -6.81 -55.99 -9.09
CA LYS A 9 -7.60 -55.63 -10.32
C LYS A 9 -8.98 -56.24 -10.67
N GLN A 10 -9.90 -55.35 -11.09
CA GLN A 10 -10.60 -55.33 -12.42
C GLN A 10 -11.42 -54.01 -12.59
N THR A 11 -10.98 -53.00 -13.34
CA THR A 11 -11.38 -52.58 -14.72
C THR A 11 -12.87 -52.62 -15.11
N VAL A 12 -13.47 -51.44 -15.37
CA VAL A 12 -14.58 -51.25 -16.33
C VAL A 12 -14.24 -50.06 -17.23
N THR A 13 -14.28 -50.31 -18.54
CA THR A 13 -14.01 -49.39 -19.65
C THR A 13 -15.27 -49.14 -20.46
N THR A 14 -15.51 -47.91 -20.92
CA THR A 14 -16.22 -47.63 -22.19
C THR A 14 -15.79 -46.30 -22.82
N SER A 15 -15.12 -46.41 -23.98
CA SER A 15 -15.02 -45.47 -25.13
C SER A 15 -16.41 -45.10 -25.70
N LYS A 16 -16.69 -44.15 -26.61
CA LYS A 16 -16.06 -43.13 -27.51
C LYS A 16 -17.25 -42.27 -28.03
N ASP A 17 -17.12 -40.98 -28.36
CA ASP A 17 -17.13 -40.41 -29.74
C ASP A 17 -17.06 -38.87 -29.59
N LYS A 18 -15.99 -38.12 -29.92
CA LYS A 18 -15.47 -37.60 -31.20
C LYS A 18 -16.50 -36.90 -32.11
N ILE A 19 -16.32 -35.58 -32.34
CA ILE A 19 -16.59 -34.75 -33.55
C ILE A 19 -16.42 -33.26 -33.13
N ILE A 20 -15.80 -32.28 -33.80
CA ILE A 20 -14.97 -32.08 -35.01
C ILE A 20 -14.27 -30.71 -34.82
N MET A 21 -13.03 -30.57 -35.31
CA MET A 21 -12.28 -29.30 -35.44
C MET A 21 -12.88 -28.39 -36.53
N GLY A 22 -12.84 -27.08 -36.33
CA GLY A 22 -13.04 -26.07 -37.36
C GLY A 22 -12.27 -24.79 -37.03
N ASP A 23 -11.10 -24.64 -37.65
CA ASP A 23 -10.30 -23.40 -37.66
C ASP A 23 -11.01 -22.30 -38.46
N SER A 24 -10.94 -21.05 -37.99
CA SER A 24 -10.80 -19.85 -38.83
C SER A 24 -10.46 -18.60 -38.02
N SER A 25 -9.28 -18.05 -38.31
CA SER A 25 -8.82 -16.65 -38.25
C SER A 25 -9.96 -15.61 -38.37
N CYS A 26 -9.98 -14.40 -37.79
CA CYS A 26 -8.98 -13.37 -37.46
C CYS A 26 -9.65 -12.40 -36.44
N SER A 27 -8.94 -11.68 -35.57
CA SER A 27 -8.29 -10.41 -35.95
C SER A 27 -7.53 -9.82 -34.76
N ASN A 28 -6.36 -9.26 -35.07
CA ASN A 28 -5.47 -8.53 -34.17
C ASN A 28 -6.22 -7.37 -33.49
N GLY A 29 -6.56 -7.55 -32.22
CA GLY A 29 -6.68 -6.48 -31.25
C GLY A 29 -5.35 -6.34 -30.55
N THR A 30 -4.62 -5.27 -30.82
CA THR A 30 -3.42 -4.86 -30.10
C THR A 30 -3.76 -4.80 -28.61
N HIS A 31 -3.38 -5.83 -27.85
CA HIS A 31 -3.38 -5.74 -26.40
C HIS A 31 -2.38 -4.64 -26.05
N HIS A 32 -2.88 -3.43 -25.75
CA HIS A 32 -2.14 -2.51 -24.90
C HIS A 32 -2.00 -3.21 -23.54
N SER A 33 -0.93 -4.00 -23.42
CA SER A 33 -0.50 -4.66 -22.20
C SER A 33 0.09 -3.59 -21.28
N GLY A 34 -0.77 -2.68 -20.80
CA GLY A 34 -0.49 -1.92 -19.59
C GLY A 34 -0.73 -2.90 -18.44
N ALA A 35 0.32 -3.27 -17.72
CA ALA A 35 0.17 -4.12 -16.54
C ALA A 35 -0.89 -3.52 -15.61
N VAL A 36 -1.95 -4.30 -15.32
CA VAL A 36 -2.98 -3.88 -14.36
C VAL A 36 -2.28 -3.75 -13.01
N GLN A 37 -2.11 -2.52 -12.53
CA GLN A 37 -1.47 -2.25 -11.23
C GLN A 37 -2.34 -2.84 -10.11
N SER A 38 -1.68 -3.50 -9.16
CA SER A 38 -2.35 -4.02 -7.96
C SER A 38 -2.71 -2.89 -6.99
N ASP A 39 -3.73 -3.11 -6.14
CA ASP A 39 -4.15 -2.09 -5.15
C ASP A 39 -3.03 -1.61 -4.23
N PRO A 40 -2.12 -2.47 -3.73
CA PRO A 40 -0.98 -2.00 -2.96
C PRO A 40 -0.04 -1.08 -3.73
N GLN A 41 0.15 -1.32 -5.03
CA GLN A 41 1.00 -0.47 -5.88
C GLN A 41 0.35 0.88 -6.13
N LEU A 42 -0.95 0.89 -6.44
CA LEU A 42 -1.72 2.12 -6.60
C LEU A 42 -1.76 2.93 -5.31
N PHE A 43 -1.92 2.25 -4.17
CA PHE A 43 -1.92 2.89 -2.86
C PHE A 43 -0.57 3.55 -2.58
N GLU A 44 0.55 2.84 -2.81
CA GLU A 44 1.87 3.42 -2.59
C GLU A 44 2.17 4.61 -3.52
N ALA A 45 1.79 4.51 -4.80
CA ALA A 45 1.97 5.59 -5.76
C ALA A 45 1.21 6.87 -5.36
N GLN A 46 0.05 6.73 -4.71
CA GLN A 46 -0.75 7.87 -4.26
C GLN A 46 -0.11 8.63 -3.08
N PHE A 47 0.85 8.02 -2.36
CA PHE A 47 1.48 8.65 -1.20
C PHE A 47 2.25 9.92 -1.56
N GLU A 48 3.11 9.83 -2.57
CA GLU A 48 3.96 10.96 -2.98
C GLU A 48 3.13 12.12 -3.50
N GLU A 49 2.06 11.82 -4.25
CA GLU A 49 1.12 12.84 -4.71
C GLU A 49 0.46 13.56 -3.53
N LEU A 50 0.00 12.81 -2.52
CA LEU A 50 -0.58 13.39 -1.30
C LEU A 50 0.43 14.24 -0.53
N VAL A 51 1.68 13.78 -0.39
CA VAL A 51 2.72 14.54 0.30
C VAL A 51 3.03 15.83 -0.45
N THR A 52 3.14 15.78 -1.77
CA THR A 52 3.33 16.95 -2.62
C THR A 52 2.15 17.92 -2.49
N GLU A 53 0.90 17.46 -2.59
CA GLU A 53 -0.29 18.31 -2.39
C GLU A 53 -0.32 19.00 -1.02
N LEU A 54 0.18 18.34 0.03
CA LEU A 54 0.22 18.89 1.39
C LEU A 54 1.41 19.84 1.65
N THR A 55 2.49 19.73 0.88
CA THR A 55 3.78 20.38 1.21
C THR A 55 4.30 21.34 0.15
N GLU A 56 3.80 21.26 -1.08
CA GLU A 56 4.16 22.18 -2.17
C GLU A 56 3.09 23.26 -2.29
N GLN A 57 3.44 24.46 -1.83
CA GLN A 57 2.64 25.66 -2.00
C GLN A 57 3.56 26.78 -2.47
N ASP A 58 3.12 27.57 -3.46
CA ASP A 58 3.83 28.77 -3.91
C ASP A 58 3.78 29.83 -2.81
N LEU A 59 4.77 29.79 -1.93
CA LEU A 59 4.84 30.64 -0.76
C LEU A 59 6.13 31.45 -0.78
N THR A 60 5.98 32.75 -0.55
CA THR A 60 7.10 33.69 -0.41
C THR A 60 7.62 33.78 1.02
N ASP A 61 6.93 33.17 1.99
CA ASP A 61 7.28 33.17 3.40
C ASP A 61 8.26 32.03 3.74
N SER A 62 9.47 32.40 4.15
CA SER A 62 10.53 31.46 4.52
C SER A 62 10.22 30.63 5.76
N VAL A 63 9.43 31.15 6.70
CA VAL A 63 9.04 30.41 7.92
C VAL A 63 8.06 29.31 7.57
N LEU A 64 7.10 29.61 6.70
CA LEU A 64 6.12 28.63 6.26
C LEU A 64 6.79 27.54 5.38
N ALA A 65 7.75 27.92 4.54
CA ALA A 65 8.53 26.96 3.76
C ALA A 65 9.29 25.95 4.66
N ASP A 66 9.93 26.43 5.75
CA ASP A 66 10.59 25.55 6.71
C ASP A 66 9.60 24.61 7.42
N ALA A 67 8.43 25.13 7.82
CA ALA A 67 7.37 24.33 8.43
C ALA A 67 6.84 23.23 7.50
N LEU A 68 6.67 23.51 6.20
CA LEU A 68 6.23 22.53 5.20
C LEU A 68 7.31 21.49 4.90
N ASN A 69 8.58 21.88 4.83
CA ASN A 69 9.69 20.93 4.73
C ASN A 69 9.72 20.00 5.95
N ARG A 70 9.52 20.55 7.14
CA ARG A 70 9.44 19.74 8.37
C ARG A 70 8.25 18.80 8.35
N LEU A 71 7.09 19.26 7.86
CA LEU A 71 5.90 18.42 7.68
C LEU A 71 6.19 17.27 6.72
N ARG A 72 6.87 17.52 5.59
CA ARG A 72 7.28 16.49 4.63
C ARG A 72 8.11 15.40 5.31
N GLU A 73 9.11 15.79 6.10
CA GLU A 73 9.93 14.85 6.86
C GLU A 73 9.11 14.02 7.87
N VAL A 74 8.16 14.64 8.58
CA VAL A 74 7.27 13.95 9.53
C VAL A 74 6.44 12.90 8.80
N LEU A 75 5.87 13.26 7.64
CA LEU A 75 5.01 12.39 6.84
C LEU A 75 5.80 11.17 6.32
N HIS A 76 6.96 11.37 5.70
CA HIS A 76 7.79 10.26 5.21
C HIS A 76 8.35 9.37 6.32
N TYR A 77 8.54 9.91 7.53
CA TYR A 77 9.09 9.13 8.62
C TYR A 77 8.06 8.24 9.32
N ASN A 78 6.88 8.80 9.60
CA ASN A 78 5.91 8.14 10.48
C ASN A 78 4.84 7.35 9.73
N THR A 79 4.57 7.69 8.47
CA THR A 79 3.45 7.12 7.72
C THR A 79 3.83 5.82 6.97
N PRO A 80 4.92 5.77 6.18
CA PRO A 80 5.37 4.56 5.49
C PRO A 80 5.96 3.50 6.43
N GLY A 81 6.02 2.24 5.97
CA GLY A 81 6.70 1.13 6.70
C GLY A 81 5.78 0.14 7.43
N GLY A 82 4.47 0.21 7.22
CA GLY A 82 3.50 -0.79 7.68
C GLY A 82 2.93 -1.66 6.55
N LYS A 83 2.07 -2.62 6.91
CA LYS A 83 1.30 -3.42 5.94
C LYS A 83 0.21 -2.62 5.22
N ARG A 84 -0.14 -1.42 5.74
CA ARG A 84 -1.17 -0.51 5.21
C ARG A 84 -2.55 -1.16 5.11
N ASN A 85 -2.81 -2.19 5.92
CA ASN A 85 -4.05 -2.95 5.88
C ASN A 85 -5.28 -2.07 6.12
N ARG A 86 -5.18 -1.03 6.96
CA ARG A 86 -6.34 -0.17 7.28
C ARG A 86 -6.71 0.68 6.07
N GLY A 87 -5.72 1.26 5.40
CA GLY A 87 -5.91 1.99 4.14
C GLY A 87 -6.40 1.08 3.00
N LEU A 88 -5.76 -0.08 2.82
CA LEU A 88 -6.14 -1.03 1.76
C LEU A 88 -7.54 -1.62 1.94
N SER A 89 -8.00 -1.79 3.19
CA SER A 89 -9.38 -2.21 3.47
C SER A 89 -10.42 -1.25 2.89
N VAL A 90 -10.12 0.05 2.72
CA VAL A 90 -11.06 1.01 2.11
C VAL A 90 -11.30 0.66 0.65
N ILE A 91 -10.24 0.40 -0.12
CA ILE A 91 -10.34 0.06 -1.54
C ILE A 91 -10.93 -1.34 -1.72
N GLY A 92 -10.53 -2.28 -0.87
CA GLY A 92 -11.13 -3.62 -0.85
C GLY A 92 -12.64 -3.57 -0.61
N SER A 93 -13.08 -2.75 0.35
CA SER A 93 -14.51 -2.55 0.63
C SER A 93 -15.23 -1.85 -0.52
N LEU A 94 -14.62 -0.84 -1.16
CA LEU A 94 -15.20 -0.19 -2.33
C LEU A 94 -15.45 -1.20 -3.46
N ARG A 95 -14.46 -2.06 -3.76
CA ARG A 95 -14.56 -3.06 -4.82
C ARG A 95 -15.57 -4.16 -4.55
N GLU A 96 -15.82 -4.47 -3.28
CA GLU A 96 -16.82 -5.46 -2.86
C GLU A 96 -18.23 -4.87 -2.84
N LEU A 97 -18.38 -3.62 -2.41
CA LEU A 97 -19.68 -2.98 -2.20
C LEU A 97 -20.25 -2.28 -3.43
N VAL A 98 -19.39 -1.87 -4.37
CA VAL A 98 -19.80 -1.14 -5.59
C VAL A 98 -19.75 -2.08 -6.79
N PRO A 99 -20.84 -2.20 -7.57
CA PRO A 99 -20.84 -3.01 -8.79
C PRO A 99 -19.71 -2.58 -9.76
N PRO A 100 -19.07 -3.51 -10.49
CA PRO A 100 -18.01 -3.17 -11.44
C PRO A 100 -18.43 -2.14 -12.51
N THR A 101 -19.73 -2.06 -12.81
CA THR A 101 -20.31 -1.09 -13.76
C THR A 101 -20.29 0.35 -13.25
N GLU A 102 -20.23 0.56 -11.94
CA GLU A 102 -20.24 1.87 -11.28
C GLU A 102 -18.87 2.22 -10.67
N LEU A 103 -17.92 1.29 -10.71
CA LEU A 103 -16.57 1.46 -10.19
C LEU A 103 -15.73 2.33 -11.15
N THR A 104 -15.90 3.65 -11.05
CA THR A 104 -15.13 4.62 -11.83
C THR A 104 -13.71 4.79 -11.30
N GLN A 105 -12.80 5.24 -12.17
CA GLN A 105 -11.42 5.56 -11.78
C GLN A 105 -11.37 6.66 -10.70
N ASP A 106 -12.27 7.64 -10.76
CA ASP A 106 -12.36 8.71 -9.75
C ASP A 106 -12.78 8.16 -8.38
N ALA A 107 -13.74 7.23 -8.34
CA ALA A 107 -14.13 6.56 -7.09
C ALA A 107 -12.95 5.78 -6.47
N VAL A 108 -12.16 5.08 -7.30
CA VAL A 108 -10.95 4.38 -6.84
C VAL A 108 -9.92 5.37 -6.30
N ARG A 109 -9.66 6.48 -7.01
CA ARG A 109 -8.74 7.54 -6.54
C ARG A 109 -9.18 8.12 -5.20
N ARG A 110 -10.47 8.44 -5.03
CA ARG A 110 -11.01 8.94 -3.76
C ARG A 110 -10.85 7.91 -2.64
N ALA A 111 -11.09 6.63 -2.89
CA ALA A 111 -10.89 5.58 -1.91
C ALA A 111 -9.41 5.41 -1.51
N LEU A 112 -8.47 5.53 -2.47
CA LEU A 112 -7.04 5.56 -2.18
C LEU A 112 -6.69 6.73 -1.25
N LEU A 113 -7.20 7.93 -1.54
CA LEU A 113 -6.99 9.13 -0.73
C LEU A 113 -7.56 8.97 0.70
N VAL A 114 -8.80 8.51 0.83
CA VAL A 114 -9.44 8.24 2.12
C VAL A 114 -8.66 7.18 2.90
N GLY A 115 -8.16 6.13 2.23
CA GLY A 115 -7.31 5.13 2.86
C GLY A 115 -6.02 5.73 3.41
N TRP A 116 -5.39 6.68 2.71
CA TRP A 116 -4.24 7.42 3.23
C TRP A 116 -4.58 8.32 4.40
N CYS A 117 -5.75 8.98 4.41
CA CYS A 117 -6.19 9.73 5.58
C CYS A 117 -6.29 8.84 6.84
N ILE A 118 -6.73 7.59 6.69
CA ILE A 118 -6.78 6.62 7.80
C ILE A 118 -5.38 6.24 8.28
N GLU A 119 -4.45 5.97 7.36
CA GLU A 119 -3.05 5.66 7.73
C GLU A 119 -2.35 6.87 8.38
N LEU A 120 -2.64 8.10 7.94
CA LEU A 120 -2.14 9.33 8.57
C LEU A 120 -2.69 9.51 9.99
N LEU A 121 -4.00 9.28 10.18
CA LEU A 121 -4.61 9.32 11.51
C LEU A 121 -3.98 8.27 12.43
N GLN A 122 -3.70 7.08 11.91
CA GLN A 122 -3.03 6.03 12.65
C GLN A 122 -1.59 6.41 13.02
N ALA A 123 -0.84 7.02 12.09
CA ALA A 123 0.50 7.52 12.34
C ALA A 123 0.52 8.61 13.42
N PHE A 124 -0.45 9.54 13.40
CA PHE A 124 -0.60 10.56 14.42
C PHE A 124 -0.76 9.96 15.82
N PHE A 125 -1.69 9.00 15.99
CA PHE A 125 -1.89 8.36 17.28
C PHE A 125 -0.66 7.57 17.73
N LEU A 126 0.07 6.91 16.83
CA LEU A 126 1.32 6.23 17.18
C LEU A 126 2.41 7.18 17.67
N VAL A 127 2.55 8.36 17.06
CA VAL A 127 3.52 9.35 17.52
C VAL A 127 3.15 9.88 18.92
N ALA A 128 1.86 10.11 19.17
CA ALA A 128 1.39 10.52 20.49
C ALA A 128 1.58 9.42 21.54
N ASP A 129 1.27 8.17 21.20
CA ASP A 129 1.50 6.96 22.00
C ASP A 129 2.98 6.81 22.39
N ASP A 130 3.89 6.92 21.41
CA ASP A 130 5.32 6.84 21.64
C ASP A 130 5.82 7.89 22.65
N ILE A 131 5.22 9.09 22.68
CA ILE A 131 5.56 10.15 23.63
C ILE A 131 5.01 9.83 25.03
N MET A 132 3.75 9.39 25.12
CA MET A 132 3.11 9.05 26.40
C MET A 132 3.82 7.87 27.09
N ASP A 133 4.22 6.87 26.30
CA ASP A 133 4.86 5.65 26.81
C ASP A 133 6.39 5.76 26.92
N ALA A 134 6.95 6.90 26.54
CA ALA A 134 8.40 7.10 26.43
C ALA A 134 9.11 5.99 25.62
N SER A 135 8.48 5.55 24.53
CA SER A 135 8.95 4.44 23.71
C SER A 135 10.32 4.72 23.04
N GLU A 136 11.15 3.67 22.95
CA GLU A 136 12.47 3.77 22.33
C GLU A 136 12.40 3.67 20.79
N THR A 137 11.64 2.71 20.27
CA THR A 137 11.62 2.37 18.85
C THR A 137 10.22 2.05 18.33
N ARG A 138 9.96 2.37 17.07
CA ARG A 138 8.74 2.09 16.32
C ARG A 138 9.10 1.68 14.89
N ARG A 139 8.50 0.58 14.39
CA ARG A 139 8.76 0.03 13.04
C ARG A 139 10.27 -0.18 12.74
N GLY A 140 11.04 -0.58 13.76
CA GLY A 140 12.49 -0.80 13.65
C GLY A 140 13.34 0.47 13.59
N GLN A 141 12.73 1.65 13.81
CA GLN A 141 13.38 2.95 13.78
C GLN A 141 13.21 3.65 15.15
N PRO A 142 14.10 4.57 15.57
CA PRO A 142 13.89 5.36 16.78
C PRO A 142 12.60 6.17 16.75
N CYS A 143 11.86 6.28 17.86
CA CYS A 143 10.64 7.09 17.89
C CYS A 143 10.91 8.55 17.49
N TRP A 144 10.00 9.15 16.72
CA TRP A 144 10.21 10.48 16.10
C TRP A 144 10.62 11.56 17.11
N TYR A 145 9.97 11.61 18.27
CA TYR A 145 10.24 12.60 19.31
C TYR A 145 11.68 12.53 19.85
N LYS A 146 12.30 11.34 19.85
CA LYS A 146 13.71 11.17 20.23
C LYS A 146 14.64 11.75 19.18
N ARG A 147 14.33 11.59 17.89
CA ARG A 147 15.11 12.23 16.81
C ARG A 147 15.07 13.75 16.93
N VAL A 148 13.89 14.33 17.16
CA VAL A 148 13.75 15.79 17.37
C VAL A 148 14.59 16.25 18.55
N ARG A 149 14.50 15.54 19.68
CA ARG A 149 15.29 15.84 20.87
C ARG A 149 16.79 15.76 20.61
N LEU A 150 17.24 14.76 19.86
CA LEU A 150 18.66 14.63 19.47
C LEU A 150 19.10 15.78 18.57
N THR A 151 18.30 16.19 17.58
CA THR A 151 18.62 17.34 16.73
C THR A 151 18.73 18.64 17.53
N VAL A 152 17.77 18.90 18.43
CA VAL A 152 17.81 20.09 19.29
C VAL A 152 19.05 20.07 20.21
N ILE A 153 19.33 18.95 20.87
CA ILE A 153 20.52 18.81 21.72
C ILE A 153 21.82 18.98 20.92
N ALA A 154 21.91 18.43 19.70
CA ALA A 154 23.08 18.55 18.85
C ALA A 154 23.35 20.00 18.44
N LEU A 155 22.29 20.77 18.12
CA LEU A 155 22.41 22.20 17.82
C LEU A 155 22.91 22.98 19.03
N THR A 156 22.35 22.74 20.22
CA THR A 156 22.77 23.47 21.44
C THR A 156 24.21 23.12 21.86
N ARG A 157 24.65 21.88 21.64
CA ARG A 157 26.01 21.44 21.99
C ARG A 157 27.11 21.97 21.05
N ASN A 158 26.78 22.36 19.83
CA ASN A 158 27.73 22.96 18.88
C ASN A 158 27.87 24.48 19.04
N ILE A 159 27.17 25.10 19.99
CA ILE A 159 27.15 26.55 20.23
C ILE A 159 27.93 26.94 21.52
N VAL A 160 28.50 25.96 22.24
CA VAL A 160 29.31 26.18 23.46
C VAL A 160 30.75 25.76 23.25
#